data_AF-A0A1U7IYH6-F1
#
_entry.id   AF-A0A1U7IYH6-F1
#
_cell.length_a   1.000
_cell.length_b   1.000
_cell.length_c   1.000
_cell.angle_alpha   90.00
_cell.angle_beta   90.00
_cell.angle_gamma   90.00
#
_symmetry.space_group_name_H-M   'P 1'
#
loop_
_entity.id
_entity.type
_entity.pdbx_description
1 polymer ?
#
loop_
_entity_poly.entity_id
_entity_poly.type
_entity_poly.pdbx_seq_one_letter_code
_entity_poly.pdbx_strand_id
1 'polypeptide(L)'
;MQNILGTINYYKSELGPSQIAAYNQFESAFRLFLMPGWGLPRPPKRSTKEDLANAHYALSQLPIEKLYGWEIALEKGFDLAGKNDDQRSVPRSHIRKFYKWSIDKSILVDPTCHEMTPKVSPPSFVGRGNRPNTRRNKVDMTPYSLKDDQISEPLQQKFDGFWKFSIEPFYKKRIKKSIRETTAEMHYRTHREMLGWLHNHCNVPLDELSFDSIIRPASLIDREDAEAAAEEFREFMYEFAKFLQRRGCHSDSIARKLGIITQLVQFQYLGQYHHGTGLLGGDR
;
A
#
# COMPACT_ATOMS: atom_id res chain seq x y z
N MET A 1 9.75 13.60 27.47
CA MET A 1 8.91 12.95 26.46
C MET A 1 8.11 14.03 25.76
N GLN A 2 8.12 14.05 24.43
CA GLN A 2 7.35 15.01 23.65
C GLN A 2 5.88 14.59 23.66
N ASN A 3 4.98 15.51 23.97
CA ASN A 3 3.54 15.25 23.99
C ASN A 3 2.85 15.85 22.77
N ILE A 4 1.59 15.46 22.57
CA ILE A 4 0.79 15.90 21.42
C ILE A 4 0.59 17.41 21.45
N LEU A 5 0.23 17.99 22.59
CA LEU A 5 -0.02 19.44 22.70
C LEU A 5 1.21 20.27 22.35
N GLY A 6 2.38 19.90 22.87
CA GLY A 6 3.65 20.57 22.60
C GLY A 6 3.98 20.52 21.10
N THR A 7 3.72 19.39 20.46
CA THR A 7 3.93 19.22 19.01
C THR A 7 2.95 20.05 18.18
N ILE A 8 1.69 20.15 18.61
CA ILE A 8 0.69 21.03 17.97
C ILE A 8 1.10 22.50 18.08
N ASN A 9 1.56 22.93 19.25
CA ASN A 9 2.02 24.30 19.46
C ASN A 9 3.27 24.61 18.63
N TYR A 10 4.20 23.66 18.53
CA TYR A 10 5.37 23.80 17.68
C TYR A 10 5.00 23.85 16.19
N TYR A 11 4.03 23.02 15.77
CA TYR A 11 3.48 23.11 14.43
C TYR A 11 2.90 24.49 14.16
N LYS A 12 2.11 25.03 15.09
CA LYS A 12 1.53 26.37 14.98
C LYS A 12 2.60 27.47 14.83
N SER A 13 3.70 27.40 15.60
CA SER A 13 4.75 28.42 15.56
C SER A 13 5.53 28.44 14.25
N GLU A 14 5.55 27.32 13.51
CA GLU A 14 6.24 27.19 12.23
C GLU A 14 5.38 27.64 11.03
N LEU A 15 4.12 28.02 11.27
CA LEU A 15 3.19 28.42 10.21
C LEU A 15 3.23 29.93 9.96
N GLY A 16 3.27 30.30 8.68
CA GLY A 16 3.14 31.69 8.26
C GLY A 16 1.71 32.23 8.40
N PRO A 17 1.49 33.56 8.31
CA PRO A 17 0.17 34.17 8.45
C PRO A 17 -0.90 33.61 7.51
N SER A 18 -0.50 33.23 6.28
CA SER A 18 -1.39 32.64 5.27
C SER A 18 -1.87 31.22 5.62
N GLN A 19 -1.22 30.55 6.57
CA GLN A 19 -1.50 29.16 6.95
C GLN A 19 -2.35 29.03 8.23
N ILE A 20 -2.63 30.15 8.92
CA ILE A 20 -3.41 30.17 10.17
C ILE A 20 -4.82 29.60 9.95
N ALA A 21 -5.46 29.89 8.82
CA ALA A 21 -6.78 29.34 8.51
C ALA A 21 -6.77 27.80 8.40
N ALA A 22 -5.72 27.25 7.77
CA ALA A 22 -5.54 25.81 7.65
C ALA A 22 -5.21 25.16 9.00
N TYR A 23 -4.47 25.86 9.86
CA TYR A 23 -4.23 25.44 11.25
C TYR A 23 -5.53 25.34 12.04
N ASN A 24 -6.40 26.35 11.96
CA ASN A 24 -7.67 26.34 12.68
C ASN A 24 -8.56 25.16 12.22
N GLN A 25 -8.57 24.86 10.92
CA GLN A 25 -9.27 23.69 10.38
C GLN A 25 -8.68 22.37 10.89
N PHE A 26 -7.35 22.28 10.96
CA PHE A 26 -6.64 21.16 11.58
C PHE A 26 -7.01 20.99 13.05
N GLU A 27 -6.92 22.06 13.85
CA GLU A 27 -7.21 22.04 15.28
C GLU A 27 -8.67 21.63 15.55
N SER A 28 -9.61 22.15 14.76
CA SER A 28 -11.01 21.71 14.78
C SER A 28 -11.15 20.23 14.44
N ALA A 29 -10.50 19.73 13.39
CA ALA A 29 -10.56 18.32 13.02
C ALA A 29 -9.98 17.43 14.14
N PHE A 30 -8.89 17.87 14.75
CA PHE A 30 -8.21 17.15 15.82
C PHE A 30 -9.12 17.01 17.04
N ARG A 31 -9.73 18.11 17.48
CA ARG A 31 -10.63 18.11 18.64
C ARG A 31 -11.95 17.39 18.40
N LEU A 32 -12.55 17.59 17.23
CA LEU A 32 -13.92 17.11 16.98
C LEU A 32 -13.98 15.64 16.55
N PHE A 33 -12.89 15.10 16.00
CA PHE A 33 -12.88 13.74 15.46
C PHE A 33 -11.76 12.89 16.06
N LEU A 34 -10.51 13.36 16.01
CA LEU A 34 -9.38 12.52 16.42
C LEU A 34 -9.39 12.23 17.94
N MET A 35 -9.63 13.25 18.77
CA MET A 35 -9.72 13.11 20.23
C MET A 35 -10.83 12.14 20.66
N PRO A 36 -12.10 12.27 20.20
CA PRO A 36 -13.14 11.28 20.44
C PRO A 36 -12.76 9.87 20.01
N GLY A 37 -12.04 9.75 18.89
CA GLY A 37 -11.49 8.48 18.41
C GLY A 37 -10.54 7.76 19.39
N TRP A 38 -9.88 8.52 20.27
CA TRP A 38 -9.05 8.00 21.36
C TRP A 38 -9.83 7.76 22.66
N GLY A 39 -11.15 7.96 22.66
CA GLY A 39 -11.99 7.86 23.85
C GLY A 39 -11.99 9.11 24.72
N LEU A 40 -11.46 10.24 24.24
CA LEU A 40 -11.52 11.50 24.98
C LEU A 40 -12.90 12.17 24.80
N PRO A 41 -13.34 13.00 25.76
CA PRO A 41 -14.58 13.74 25.64
C PRO A 41 -14.62 14.59 24.37
N ARG A 42 -15.74 14.51 23.64
CA ARG A 42 -15.97 15.35 22.47
C ARG A 42 -16.38 16.76 22.91
N PRO A 43 -15.60 17.80 22.59
CA PRO A 43 -16.00 19.16 22.93
C PRO A 43 -17.23 19.56 22.10
N PRO A 44 -18.11 20.41 22.66
CA PRO A 44 -19.26 20.92 21.92
C PRO A 44 -18.79 21.77 20.73
N LYS A 45 -19.62 21.84 19.67
CA LYS A 45 -19.30 22.58 18.43
C LYS A 45 -18.96 24.06 18.69
N ARG A 46 -19.57 24.66 19.72
CA ARG A 46 -19.20 25.95 20.29
C ARG A 46 -18.55 25.71 21.65
N SER A 47 -17.25 25.47 21.63
CA SER A 47 -16.48 25.17 22.85
C SER A 47 -16.30 26.43 23.69
N THR A 48 -16.51 26.31 25.00
CA THR A 48 -16.17 27.34 25.99
C THR A 48 -14.65 27.38 26.21
N LYS A 49 -14.15 28.41 26.90
CA LYS A 49 -12.72 28.47 27.27
C LYS A 49 -12.30 27.28 28.15
N GLU A 50 -13.20 26.80 29.01
CA GLU A 50 -12.98 25.64 29.87
C GLU A 50 -12.90 24.35 29.07
N ASP A 51 -13.79 24.14 28.08
CA ASP A 51 -13.72 22.99 27.18
C ASP A 51 -12.38 22.92 26.45
N LEU A 52 -11.89 24.07 26.00
CA LEU A 52 -10.59 24.18 25.32
C LEU A 52 -9.42 23.90 26.26
N ALA A 53 -9.47 24.41 27.50
CA ALA A 53 -8.47 24.14 28.51
C ALA A 53 -8.42 22.64 28.87
N ASN A 54 -9.58 22.01 29.04
CA ASN A 54 -9.69 20.57 29.30
C ASN A 54 -9.16 19.73 28.13
N ALA A 55 -9.47 20.12 26.90
CA ALA A 55 -8.92 19.47 25.71
C ALA A 55 -7.39 19.59 25.65
N HIS A 56 -6.85 20.78 25.89
CA HIS A 56 -5.40 20.99 25.94
C HIS A 56 -4.75 20.18 27.05
N TYR A 57 -5.36 20.16 28.24
CA TYR A 57 -4.88 19.34 29.35
C TYR A 57 -4.79 17.87 28.94
N ALA A 58 -5.85 17.29 28.38
CA ALA A 58 -5.84 15.92 27.89
C ALA A 58 -4.74 15.66 26.84
N LEU A 59 -4.54 16.58 25.89
CA LEU A 59 -3.49 16.47 24.86
C LEU A 59 -2.07 16.61 25.42
N SER A 60 -1.88 17.30 26.54
CA SER A 60 -0.58 17.42 27.20
C SER A 60 -0.14 16.12 27.89
N GLN A 61 -1.10 15.28 28.27
CA GLN A 61 -0.85 13.97 28.89
C GLN A 61 -0.63 12.85 27.87
N LEU A 62 -0.98 13.07 26.60
CA LEU A 62 -0.83 12.04 25.57
C LEU A 62 0.58 12.04 24.96
N PRO A 63 1.24 10.87 24.90
CA PRO A 63 2.52 10.72 24.21
C PRO A 63 2.33 10.91 22.70
N ILE A 64 3.34 11.45 22.02
CA ILE A 64 3.24 11.76 20.58
C ILE A 64 3.04 10.51 19.72
N GLU A 65 3.54 9.36 20.19
CA GLU A 65 3.45 8.03 19.58
C GLU A 65 2.01 7.55 19.42
N LYS A 66 1.05 8.12 20.17
CA LYS A 66 -0.39 7.86 19.97
C LYS A 66 -0.84 8.19 18.54
N LEU A 67 -0.12 9.09 17.85
CA LEU A 67 -0.37 9.43 16.47
C LEU A 67 -0.07 8.28 15.48
N TYR A 68 0.66 7.23 15.83
CA TYR A 68 0.83 6.09 14.90
C TYR A 68 -0.50 5.44 14.50
N GLY A 69 -1.50 5.46 15.39
CA GLY A 69 -2.84 4.96 15.14
C GLY A 69 -3.86 6.02 14.71
N TRP A 70 -3.41 7.17 14.16
CA TRP A 70 -4.31 8.30 13.93
C TRP A 70 -5.45 8.00 12.94
N GLU A 71 -5.23 7.19 11.90
CA GLU A 71 -6.27 6.87 10.91
C GLU A 71 -7.41 6.07 11.55
N ILE A 72 -7.08 5.04 12.35
CA ILE A 72 -8.06 4.21 13.06
C ILE A 72 -8.86 5.06 14.05
N ALA A 73 -8.19 5.93 14.82
CA ALA A 73 -8.86 6.83 15.74
C ALA A 73 -9.77 7.82 15.00
N LEU A 74 -9.31 8.37 13.88
CA LEU A 74 -10.09 9.34 13.13
C LEU A 74 -11.39 8.74 12.56
N GLU A 75 -11.35 7.52 12.04
CA GLU A 75 -12.56 6.83 11.56
C GLU A 75 -13.55 6.58 12.70
N LYS A 76 -13.09 6.09 13.85
CA LYS A 76 -13.94 5.98 15.05
C LYS A 76 -14.57 7.32 15.43
N GLY A 77 -13.79 8.40 15.35
CA GLY A 77 -14.26 9.76 15.58
C GLY A 77 -15.33 10.22 14.59
N PHE A 78 -15.21 9.85 13.31
CA PHE A 78 -16.22 10.15 12.29
C PHE A 78 -17.51 9.39 12.52
N ASP A 79 -17.43 8.11 12.90
CA ASP A 79 -18.59 7.27 13.19
C ASP A 79 -19.35 7.81 14.42
N LEU A 80 -18.64 8.14 15.50
CA LEU A 80 -19.21 8.81 16.68
C LEU A 80 -19.83 10.17 16.36
N ALA A 81 -19.35 10.84 15.31
CA ALA A 81 -19.86 12.12 14.86
C ALA A 81 -20.99 12.02 13.83
N GLY A 82 -21.37 10.81 13.41
CA GLY A 82 -22.39 10.59 12.37
C GLY A 82 -22.00 11.18 11.03
N LYS A 83 -20.72 11.09 10.64
CA LYS A 83 -20.21 11.67 9.39
C LYS A 83 -20.33 10.69 8.22
N ASN A 84 -20.97 11.15 7.15
CA ASN A 84 -20.98 10.48 5.85
C ASN A 84 -19.60 10.61 5.17
N ASP A 85 -19.28 9.67 4.27
CA ASP A 85 -17.97 9.58 3.61
C ASP A 85 -17.50 10.88 2.95
N ASP A 86 -18.41 11.60 2.29
CA ASP A 86 -18.11 12.89 1.63
C ASP A 86 -17.56 13.93 2.62
N GLN A 87 -18.00 13.87 3.88
CA GLN A 87 -17.61 14.81 4.92
C GLN A 87 -16.29 14.43 5.64
N ARG A 88 -15.77 13.22 5.39
CA ARG A 88 -14.55 12.70 6.05
C ARG A 88 -13.27 13.18 5.39
N SER A 89 -13.33 13.48 4.08
CA SER A 89 -12.17 13.78 3.25
C SER A 89 -11.35 15.00 3.72
N VAL A 90 -12.02 16.11 4.04
CA VAL A 90 -11.37 17.37 4.44
C VAL A 90 -10.68 17.24 5.79
N PRO A 91 -11.34 16.82 6.90
CA PRO A 91 -10.66 16.64 8.18
C PRO A 91 -9.51 15.64 8.11
N ARG A 92 -9.69 14.53 7.37
CA ARG A 92 -8.63 13.52 7.14
C ARG A 92 -7.40 14.13 6.47
N SER A 93 -7.59 15.00 5.48
CA SER A 93 -6.49 15.72 4.82
C SER A 93 -5.70 16.59 5.79
N HIS A 94 -6.37 17.31 6.69
CA HIS A 94 -5.70 18.19 7.66
C HIS A 94 -4.87 17.41 8.68
N ILE A 95 -5.42 16.32 9.24
CA ILE A 95 -4.68 15.47 10.19
C ILE A 95 -3.50 14.80 9.50
N ARG A 96 -3.69 14.27 8.28
CA ARG A 96 -2.60 13.67 7.49
C ARG A 96 -1.45 14.63 7.24
N LYS A 97 -1.74 15.90 6.93
CA LYS A 97 -0.70 16.93 6.73
C LYS A 97 0.12 17.16 7.99
N PHE A 98 -0.53 17.26 9.16
CA PHE A 98 0.17 17.39 10.44
C PHE A 98 0.99 16.15 10.81
N TYR A 99 0.44 14.95 10.62
CA TYR A 99 1.16 13.70 10.83
C TYR A 99 2.42 13.65 9.94
N LYS A 100 2.28 13.91 8.64
CA LYS A 100 3.41 13.94 7.71
C LYS A 100 4.44 15.00 8.10
N TRP A 101 4.00 16.21 8.46
CA TRP A 101 4.91 17.25 8.96
C TRP A 101 5.70 16.79 10.20
N SER A 102 5.08 16.03 11.10
CA SER A 102 5.74 15.48 12.29
C SER A 102 6.83 14.48 11.92
N ILE A 103 6.60 13.67 10.88
CA ILE A 103 7.62 12.78 10.30
C ILE A 103 8.76 13.59 9.64
N ASP A 104 8.40 14.58 8.81
CA ASP A 104 9.35 15.41 8.07
C ASP A 104 10.28 16.21 9.01
N LYS A 105 9.79 16.58 10.19
CA LYS A 105 10.58 17.24 11.27
C LYS A 105 11.29 16.25 12.21
N SER A 106 11.25 14.95 11.90
CA SER A 106 11.84 13.88 12.73
C SER A 106 11.32 13.87 14.17
N ILE A 107 10.10 14.36 14.41
CA ILE A 107 9.40 14.28 15.70
C ILE A 107 8.84 12.87 15.89
N LEU A 108 8.32 12.30 14.80
CA LEU A 108 7.92 10.89 14.72
C LEU A 108 8.85 10.16 13.75
N VAL A 109 9.08 8.88 14.02
CA VAL A 109 9.78 7.98 13.10
C VAL A 109 8.72 7.34 12.22
N ASP A 110 8.84 7.45 10.90
CA ASP A 110 7.91 6.77 10.00
C ASP A 110 8.02 5.24 10.19
N PRO A 111 6.96 4.57 10.66
CA PRO A 111 7.00 3.12 10.88
C PRO A 111 7.15 2.35 9.55
N THR A 112 6.92 3.01 8.41
CA THR A 112 7.14 2.45 7.07
C THR A 112 8.53 2.75 6.49
N CYS A 113 9.33 3.61 7.16
CA CYS A 113 10.73 3.84 6.83
C CYS A 113 11.63 2.76 7.42
N HIS A 114 11.63 1.57 6.79
CA HIS A 114 12.87 0.79 6.78
C HIS A 114 13.89 1.57 5.94
N GLU A 115 15.00 1.99 6.58
CA GLU A 115 16.18 2.65 5.99
C GLU A 115 15.93 3.32 4.63
N MET A 116 15.41 4.55 4.66
CA MET A 116 15.31 5.36 3.45
C MET A 116 16.70 5.65 2.90
N THR A 117 17.02 5.02 1.77
CA THR A 117 17.99 5.60 0.84
C THR A 117 17.55 7.05 0.55
N PRO A 118 18.49 8.02 0.59
CA PRO A 118 18.14 9.43 0.51
C PRO A 118 17.35 9.70 -0.77
N LYS A 119 16.13 10.22 -0.62
CA LYS A 119 15.36 10.78 -1.73
C LYS A 119 16.16 11.93 -2.32
N VAL A 120 16.90 11.65 -3.40
CA VAL A 120 17.42 12.69 -4.29
C VAL A 120 16.20 13.38 -4.90
N SER A 121 15.83 14.51 -4.31
CA SER A 121 14.79 15.35 -4.88
C SER A 121 15.36 15.95 -6.17
N PRO A 122 14.73 15.74 -7.34
CA PRO A 122 15.17 16.42 -8.55
C PRO A 122 15.08 17.94 -8.33
N PRO A 123 15.99 18.74 -8.93
CA PRO A 123 16.02 20.19 -8.72
C PRO A 123 14.66 20.82 -9.05
N SER A 124 14.22 21.73 -8.18
CA SER A 124 13.03 22.55 -8.41
C SER A 124 13.30 23.54 -9.55
N PHE A 125 12.43 23.60 -10.54
CA PHE A 125 12.59 24.54 -11.65
C PHE A 125 11.85 25.87 -11.42
N VAL A 126 12.58 26.93 -11.75
CA VAL A 126 12.15 28.31 -11.85
C VAL A 126 11.58 28.52 -13.27
N GLY A 127 10.25 28.60 -13.43
CA GLY A 127 9.64 29.06 -14.69
C GLY A 127 8.38 28.31 -15.18
N ARG A 128 7.52 29.04 -15.90
CA ARG A 128 6.29 28.55 -16.55
C ARG A 128 6.64 27.85 -17.87
N GLY A 129 6.93 26.55 -17.81
CA GLY A 129 7.05 25.67 -18.97
C GLY A 129 6.23 24.41 -18.75
N ASN A 130 5.74 23.80 -19.84
CA ASN A 130 5.04 22.52 -19.82
C ASN A 130 5.77 21.53 -18.90
N ARG A 131 5.02 20.87 -18.00
CA ARG A 131 5.57 19.87 -17.08
C ARG A 131 6.44 18.92 -17.91
N PRO A 132 7.78 18.85 -17.71
CA PRO A 132 8.55 17.80 -18.33
C PRO A 132 7.88 16.50 -17.90
N ASN A 133 7.73 15.57 -18.83
CA ASN A 133 7.22 14.25 -18.54
C ASN A 133 8.22 13.60 -17.58
N THR A 134 8.11 13.90 -16.29
CA THR A 134 8.80 13.21 -15.19
C THR A 134 8.18 11.83 -15.17
N ARG A 135 8.49 11.03 -16.20
CA ARG A 135 8.41 9.59 -16.13
C ARG A 135 9.26 9.26 -14.92
N ARG A 136 8.60 9.08 -13.77
CA ARG A 136 9.22 8.63 -12.52
C ARG A 136 10.26 7.61 -12.93
N ASN A 137 11.54 7.85 -12.63
CA ASN A 137 12.65 7.01 -13.08
C ASN A 137 12.21 5.55 -12.99
N LYS A 138 11.87 4.97 -14.14
CA LYS A 138 11.32 3.63 -14.18
C LYS A 138 12.52 2.76 -13.90
N VAL A 139 12.57 2.18 -12.72
CA VAL A 139 13.61 1.21 -12.37
C VAL A 139 13.60 0.14 -13.44
N ASP A 140 14.74 -0.03 -14.08
CA ASP A 140 14.91 -1.07 -15.07
C ASP A 140 15.02 -2.41 -14.34
N MET A 141 14.01 -3.24 -14.52
CA MET A 141 13.95 -4.59 -13.95
C MET A 141 14.40 -5.66 -14.96
N THR A 142 14.66 -5.28 -16.22
CA THR A 142 15.09 -6.21 -17.27
C THR A 142 16.35 -7.01 -16.91
N PRO A 143 17.35 -6.49 -16.18
CA PRO A 143 18.50 -7.28 -15.73
C PRO A 143 18.14 -8.47 -14.82
N TYR A 144 16.96 -8.45 -14.21
CA TYR A 144 16.49 -9.48 -13.28
C TYR A 144 15.47 -10.44 -13.91
N SER A 145 15.13 -10.24 -15.19
CA SER A 145 14.30 -11.19 -15.93
C SER A 145 15.09 -12.43 -16.31
N LEU A 146 14.43 -13.58 -16.32
CA LEU A 146 14.95 -14.74 -17.06
C LEU A 146 15.20 -14.34 -18.51
N LYS A 147 16.34 -14.73 -19.05
CA LYS A 147 16.67 -14.62 -20.48
C LYS A 147 15.98 -15.74 -21.26
N ASP A 148 15.86 -15.58 -22.58
CA ASP A 148 15.14 -16.54 -23.43
C ASP A 148 15.81 -17.93 -23.43
N ASP A 149 17.14 -17.99 -23.34
CA ASP A 149 17.93 -19.22 -23.24
C ASP A 149 17.84 -19.91 -21.87
N GLN A 150 17.31 -19.22 -20.85
CA GLN A 150 17.10 -19.76 -19.51
C GLN A 150 15.68 -20.32 -19.31
N ILE A 151 14.80 -20.19 -20.31
CA ILE A 151 13.43 -20.70 -20.23
C ILE A 151 13.41 -22.11 -20.81
N SER A 152 13.21 -23.10 -19.94
CA SER A 152 13.02 -24.48 -20.36
C SER A 152 11.74 -24.65 -21.18
N GLU A 153 11.69 -25.64 -22.07
CA GLU A 153 10.49 -25.93 -22.87
C GLU A 153 9.23 -26.14 -22.00
N PRO A 154 9.27 -26.89 -20.89
CA PRO A 154 8.10 -27.02 -20.00
C PRO A 154 7.64 -25.70 -19.41
N LEU A 155 8.57 -24.82 -19.05
CA LEU A 155 8.26 -23.50 -18.52
C LEU A 155 7.64 -22.60 -19.60
N GLN A 156 8.15 -22.66 -20.83
CA GLN A 156 7.58 -21.94 -21.97
C GLN A 156 6.13 -22.37 -22.24
N GLN A 157 5.84 -23.68 -22.19
CA GLN A 157 4.48 -24.19 -22.34
C GLN A 157 3.53 -23.65 -21.25
N LYS A 158 4.01 -23.49 -20.01
CA LYS A 158 3.23 -22.87 -18.92
C LYS A 158 2.95 -21.40 -19.20
N PHE A 159 3.94 -20.66 -19.71
CA PHE A 159 3.74 -19.27 -20.14
C PHE A 159 2.72 -19.15 -21.27
N ASP A 160 2.80 -20.02 -22.28
CA ASP A 160 1.85 -20.04 -23.41
C ASP A 160 0.44 -20.36 -22.93
N GLY A 161 0.31 -21.30 -21.99
CA GLY A 161 -0.96 -21.60 -21.30
C GLY A 161 -1.52 -20.40 -20.54
N PHE A 162 -0.68 -19.69 -19.79
CA PHE A 162 -1.07 -18.47 -19.08
C PHE A 162 -1.47 -17.34 -20.05
N TRP A 163 -0.74 -17.19 -21.16
CA TRP A 163 -1.04 -16.22 -22.20
C TRP A 163 -2.43 -16.45 -22.77
N LYS A 164 -2.69 -17.69 -23.23
CA LYS A 164 -3.99 -18.12 -23.76
C LYS A 164 -5.12 -17.88 -22.75
N PHE A 165 -4.90 -18.28 -21.50
CA PHE A 165 -5.83 -18.02 -20.39
C PHE A 165 -6.11 -16.53 -20.18
N SER A 166 -5.14 -15.66 -20.41
CA SER A 166 -5.27 -14.21 -20.17
C SER A 166 -6.05 -13.50 -21.27
N ILE A 167 -5.85 -13.87 -22.54
CA ILE A 167 -6.40 -13.14 -23.68
C ILE A 167 -7.73 -13.70 -24.21
N GLU A 168 -7.98 -15.00 -24.07
CA GLU A 168 -9.15 -15.62 -24.71
C GLU A 168 -10.45 -15.08 -24.13
N PRO A 169 -11.44 -14.66 -24.94
CA PRO A 169 -12.67 -14.04 -24.43
C PRO A 169 -13.47 -14.98 -23.54
N PHE A 170 -13.48 -16.28 -23.85
CA PHE A 170 -14.23 -17.29 -23.10
C PHE A 170 -13.29 -18.32 -22.49
N TYR A 171 -13.15 -18.27 -21.17
CA TYR A 171 -12.48 -19.31 -20.40
C TYR A 171 -13.39 -19.69 -19.23
N LYS A 172 -14.00 -20.88 -19.30
CA LYS A 172 -15.13 -21.30 -18.44
C LYS A 172 -14.85 -21.15 -16.93
N LYS A 173 -13.59 -21.27 -16.54
CA LYS A 173 -13.11 -21.29 -15.15
C LYS A 173 -12.47 -19.97 -14.69
N ARG A 174 -12.48 -18.93 -15.53
CA ARG A 174 -11.82 -17.65 -15.23
C ARG A 174 -12.81 -16.69 -14.56
N ILE A 175 -12.43 -16.18 -13.39
CA ILE A 175 -13.22 -15.21 -12.63
C ILE A 175 -13.07 -13.80 -13.22
N LYS A 176 -11.83 -13.42 -13.60
CA LYS A 176 -11.55 -12.11 -14.20
C LYS A 176 -11.88 -12.06 -15.69
N LYS A 177 -12.18 -10.88 -16.21
CA LYS A 177 -12.35 -10.68 -17.67
C LYS A 177 -11.02 -10.93 -18.39
N SER A 178 -11.10 -11.30 -19.67
CA SER A 178 -9.91 -11.33 -20.52
C SER A 178 -9.27 -9.95 -20.58
N ILE A 179 -7.97 -9.93 -20.80
CA ILE A 179 -7.18 -8.72 -20.95
C ILE A 179 -6.67 -8.58 -22.38
N ARG A 180 -6.30 -7.36 -22.77
CA ARG A 180 -5.69 -7.10 -24.07
C ARG A 180 -4.30 -7.73 -24.13
N GLU A 181 -3.86 -8.11 -25.32
CA GLU A 181 -2.53 -8.69 -25.57
C GLU A 181 -1.40 -7.83 -25.00
N THR A 182 -1.47 -6.49 -25.14
CA THR A 182 -0.49 -5.57 -24.56
C THR A 182 -0.39 -5.68 -23.03
N THR A 183 -1.50 -5.98 -22.37
CA THR A 183 -1.56 -6.19 -20.91
C THR A 183 -1.05 -7.58 -20.56
N ALA A 184 -1.37 -8.60 -21.35
CA ALA A 184 -0.84 -9.95 -21.18
C ALA A 184 0.69 -9.99 -21.33
N GLU A 185 1.24 -9.24 -22.29
CA GLU A 185 2.68 -9.03 -22.47
C GLU A 185 3.35 -8.40 -21.25
N MET A 186 2.71 -7.39 -20.64
CA MET A 186 3.18 -6.83 -19.38
C MET A 186 3.17 -7.87 -18.24
N HIS A 187 2.17 -8.75 -18.21
CA HIS A 187 2.08 -9.82 -17.21
C HIS A 187 3.17 -10.86 -17.43
N TYR A 188 3.34 -11.34 -18.67
CA TYR A 188 4.39 -12.25 -19.09
C TYR A 188 5.78 -11.76 -18.65
N ARG A 189 6.11 -10.49 -18.96
CA ARG A 189 7.38 -9.87 -18.53
C ARG A 189 7.52 -9.85 -17.00
N THR A 190 6.46 -9.52 -16.29
CA THR A 190 6.48 -9.44 -14.82
C THR A 190 6.71 -10.82 -14.19
N HIS A 191 6.11 -11.88 -14.72
CA HIS A 191 6.39 -13.25 -14.26
C HIS A 191 7.83 -13.69 -14.58
N ARG A 192 8.38 -13.32 -15.76
CA ARG A 192 9.80 -13.56 -16.07
C ARG A 192 10.75 -12.84 -15.12
N GLU A 193 10.43 -11.60 -14.72
CA GLU A 193 11.18 -10.87 -13.69
C GLU A 193 11.13 -11.57 -12.33
N MET A 194 10.01 -12.18 -11.95
CA MET A 194 9.89 -12.91 -10.67
C MET A 194 10.69 -14.21 -10.69
N LEU A 195 10.57 -15.01 -11.75
CA LEU A 195 11.36 -16.24 -11.88
C LEU A 195 12.85 -15.94 -12.02
N GLY A 196 13.19 -14.86 -12.70
CA GLY A 196 14.58 -14.42 -12.81
C GLY A 196 15.12 -13.88 -11.49
N TRP A 197 14.29 -13.24 -10.66
CA TRP A 197 14.66 -12.91 -9.28
C TRP A 197 14.92 -14.17 -8.45
N LEU A 198 14.03 -15.16 -8.50
CA LEU A 198 14.24 -16.44 -7.80
C LEU A 198 15.57 -17.10 -8.19
N HIS A 199 15.88 -17.12 -9.49
CA HIS A 199 17.12 -17.69 -9.97
C HIS A 199 18.35 -16.87 -9.57
N ASN A 200 18.37 -15.59 -9.96
CA ASN A 200 19.56 -14.74 -9.87
C ASN A 200 19.84 -14.22 -8.45
N HIS A 201 18.84 -14.23 -7.56
CA HIS A 201 18.95 -13.68 -6.22
C HIS A 201 18.61 -14.65 -5.11
N CYS A 202 17.70 -15.59 -5.33
CA CYS A 202 17.37 -16.62 -4.34
C CYS A 202 18.10 -17.94 -4.61
N ASN A 203 18.93 -18.01 -5.66
CA ASN A 203 19.70 -19.20 -6.07
C ASN A 203 18.84 -20.43 -6.38
N VAL A 204 17.59 -20.23 -6.83
CA VAL A 204 16.75 -21.34 -7.28
C VAL A 204 17.31 -21.89 -8.61
N PRO A 205 17.61 -23.19 -8.73
CA PRO A 205 18.09 -23.80 -9.97
C PRO A 205 17.12 -23.61 -11.14
N LEU A 206 17.64 -23.48 -12.38
CA LEU A 206 16.80 -23.23 -13.57
C LEU A 206 15.79 -24.36 -13.83
N ASP A 207 16.18 -25.59 -13.53
CA ASP A 207 15.36 -26.80 -13.68
C ASP A 207 14.23 -26.89 -12.64
N GLU A 208 14.35 -26.17 -11.52
CA GLU A 208 13.30 -26.07 -10.49
C GLU A 208 12.33 -24.91 -10.73
N LEU A 209 12.63 -24.00 -11.67
CA LEU A 209 11.79 -22.84 -11.94
C LEU A 209 10.48 -23.24 -12.61
N SER A 210 9.40 -22.89 -11.95
CA SER A 210 8.05 -23.02 -12.47
C SER A 210 7.15 -21.94 -11.86
N PHE A 211 5.91 -21.83 -12.32
CA PHE A 211 4.94 -21.01 -11.60
C PHE A 211 4.68 -21.55 -10.18
N ASP A 212 4.93 -22.84 -9.94
CA ASP A 212 4.77 -23.48 -8.63
C ASP A 212 5.81 -22.96 -7.63
N SER A 213 6.95 -22.44 -8.13
CA SER A 213 7.96 -21.72 -7.34
C SER A 213 7.51 -20.33 -6.88
N ILE A 214 6.44 -19.77 -7.49
CA ILE A 214 5.85 -18.48 -7.10
C ILE A 214 4.67 -18.71 -6.15
N ILE A 215 3.82 -19.69 -6.48
CA ILE A 215 2.65 -20.07 -5.69
C ILE A 215 2.61 -21.60 -5.65
N ARG A 216 2.80 -22.18 -4.47
CA ARG A 216 2.77 -23.62 -4.29
C ARG A 216 1.40 -24.21 -4.65
N PRO A 217 1.33 -25.30 -5.43
CA PRO A 217 0.09 -26.04 -5.62
C PRO A 217 -0.47 -26.50 -4.28
N ALA A 218 -1.76 -26.24 -4.06
CA ALA A 218 -2.46 -26.63 -2.84
C ALA A 218 -3.85 -27.19 -3.17
N SER A 219 -4.33 -28.09 -2.33
CA SER A 219 -5.70 -28.58 -2.38
C SER A 219 -6.63 -27.54 -1.77
N LEU A 220 -7.53 -26.94 -2.55
CA LEU A 220 -8.54 -26.02 -1.99
C LEU A 220 -9.61 -26.71 -1.14
N ILE A 221 -9.64 -28.04 -1.11
CA ILE A 221 -10.53 -28.84 -0.25
C ILE A 221 -9.91 -28.98 1.14
N ASP A 222 -8.58 -29.05 1.21
CA ASP A 222 -7.85 -29.11 2.47
C ASP A 222 -7.55 -27.69 2.94
N ARG A 223 -8.26 -27.27 3.99
CA ARG A 223 -8.15 -25.92 4.52
C ARG A 223 -6.75 -25.64 5.07
N GLU A 224 -6.10 -26.60 5.71
CA GLU A 224 -4.78 -26.40 6.30
C GLU A 224 -3.72 -26.24 5.19
N ASP A 225 -3.79 -27.06 4.14
CA ASP A 225 -2.91 -26.95 2.98
C ASP A 225 -3.11 -25.62 2.23
N ALA A 226 -4.36 -25.20 2.03
CA ALA A 226 -4.67 -23.92 1.41
C ALA A 226 -4.22 -22.71 2.24
N GLU A 227 -4.37 -22.76 3.58
CA GLU A 227 -3.90 -21.71 4.47
C GLU A 227 -2.36 -21.65 4.51
N ALA A 228 -1.68 -22.80 4.51
CA ALA A 228 -0.22 -22.86 4.43
C ALA A 228 0.31 -22.26 3.12
N ALA A 229 -0.26 -22.65 1.98
CA ALA A 229 0.12 -22.09 0.68
C ALA A 229 -0.16 -20.57 0.61
N ALA A 230 -1.22 -20.09 1.24
CA ALA A 230 -1.53 -18.66 1.30
C ALA A 230 -0.55 -17.87 2.19
N GLU A 231 -0.01 -18.47 3.26
CA GLU A 231 1.05 -17.86 4.08
C GLU A 231 2.38 -17.85 3.33
N GLU A 232 2.80 -18.97 2.74
CA GLU A 232 3.99 -19.06 1.89
C GLU A 232 3.95 -18.02 0.75
N PHE A 233 2.78 -17.89 0.11
CA PHE A 233 2.57 -16.89 -0.93
C PHE A 233 2.67 -15.46 -0.39
N ARG A 234 2.15 -15.17 0.81
CA ARG A 234 2.29 -13.85 1.45
C ARG A 234 3.74 -13.51 1.77
N GLU A 235 4.50 -14.48 2.26
CA GLU A 235 5.94 -14.33 2.52
C GLU A 235 6.71 -14.07 1.23
N PHE A 236 6.47 -14.86 0.18
CA PHE A 236 7.03 -14.63 -1.16
C PHE A 236 6.76 -13.20 -1.65
N MET A 237 5.49 -12.75 -1.56
CA MET A 237 5.07 -11.42 -2.00
C MET A 237 5.78 -10.31 -1.23
N TYR A 238 5.99 -10.50 0.06
CA TYR A 238 6.68 -9.58 0.94
C TYR A 238 8.18 -9.48 0.59
N GLU A 239 8.86 -10.61 0.40
CA GLU A 239 10.28 -10.62 0.03
C GLU A 239 10.51 -10.06 -1.38
N PHE A 240 9.62 -10.37 -2.34
CA PHE A 240 9.70 -9.77 -3.67
C PHE A 240 9.44 -8.25 -3.62
N ALA A 241 8.48 -7.79 -2.81
CA ALA A 241 8.22 -6.37 -2.63
C ALA A 241 9.43 -5.63 -2.02
N LYS A 242 10.08 -6.20 -1.01
CA LYS A 242 11.34 -5.68 -0.45
C LYS A 242 12.43 -5.61 -1.51
N PHE A 243 12.57 -6.66 -2.32
CA PHE A 243 13.55 -6.67 -3.41
C PHE A 243 13.30 -5.51 -4.38
N LEU A 244 12.06 -5.32 -4.84
CA LEU A 244 11.70 -4.19 -5.72
C LEU A 244 11.97 -2.83 -5.05
N GLN A 245 11.64 -2.69 -3.76
CA GLN A 245 11.85 -1.47 -3.00
C GLN A 245 13.34 -1.12 -2.88
N ARG A 246 14.21 -2.09 -2.58
CA ARG A 246 15.67 -1.92 -2.52
C ARG A 246 16.28 -1.45 -3.84
N ARG A 247 15.61 -1.75 -4.97
CA ARG A 247 16.00 -1.27 -6.32
C ARG A 247 15.40 0.10 -6.66
N GLY A 248 14.67 0.73 -5.75
CA GLY A 248 14.07 2.04 -5.92
C GLY A 248 12.69 2.02 -6.61
N CYS A 249 12.04 0.86 -6.70
CA CYS A 249 10.68 0.81 -7.24
C CYS A 249 9.72 1.60 -6.34
N HIS A 250 8.89 2.45 -6.95
CA HIS A 250 7.86 3.17 -6.23
C HIS A 250 6.74 2.23 -5.78
N SER A 251 6.08 2.53 -4.65
CA SER A 251 4.97 1.74 -4.09
C SER A 251 3.88 1.40 -5.12
N ASP A 252 3.41 2.37 -5.90
CA ASP A 252 2.45 2.13 -7.00
C ASP A 252 2.91 1.08 -8.02
N SER A 253 4.21 1.04 -8.36
CA SER A 253 4.77 0.05 -9.29
C SER A 253 4.86 -1.32 -8.64
N ILE A 254 5.23 -1.37 -7.36
CA ILE A 254 5.26 -2.60 -6.56
C ILE A 254 3.85 -3.17 -6.48
N ALA A 255 2.86 -2.38 -6.03
CA ALA A 255 1.47 -2.80 -5.93
C ALA A 255 0.91 -3.31 -7.27
N ARG A 256 1.27 -2.66 -8.39
CA ARG A 256 0.88 -3.14 -9.73
C ARG A 256 1.51 -4.50 -10.06
N LYS A 257 2.81 -4.68 -9.82
CA LYS A 257 3.51 -5.96 -10.06
C LYS A 257 2.95 -7.08 -9.19
N LEU A 258 2.70 -6.81 -7.92
CA LEU A 258 2.05 -7.74 -6.99
C LEU A 258 0.62 -8.09 -7.44
N GLY A 259 -0.14 -7.08 -7.90
CA GLY A 259 -1.50 -7.27 -8.41
C GLY A 259 -1.57 -8.19 -9.64
N ILE A 260 -0.53 -8.21 -10.48
CA ILE A 260 -0.43 -9.12 -11.63
C ILE A 260 -0.41 -10.59 -11.18
N ILE A 261 0.27 -10.90 -10.08
CA ILE A 261 0.40 -12.28 -9.58
C ILE A 261 -0.96 -12.88 -9.21
N THR A 262 -1.92 -12.05 -8.79
CA THR A 262 -3.28 -12.55 -8.50
C THR A 262 -3.96 -13.20 -9.72
N GLN A 263 -3.56 -12.85 -10.94
CA GLN A 263 -4.06 -13.52 -12.15
C GLN A 263 -3.34 -14.84 -12.41
N LEU A 264 -2.07 -14.96 -12.00
CA LEU A 264 -1.34 -16.24 -12.01
C LEU A 264 -1.95 -17.23 -11.03
N VAL A 265 -2.32 -16.79 -9.82
CA VAL A 265 -3.08 -17.62 -8.85
C VAL A 265 -4.35 -18.19 -9.51
N GLN A 266 -5.14 -17.35 -10.19
CA GLN A 266 -6.35 -17.84 -10.89
C GLN A 266 -6.04 -18.85 -12.00
N PHE A 267 -4.90 -18.69 -12.68
CA PHE A 267 -4.44 -19.62 -13.71
C PHE A 267 -3.93 -20.95 -13.14
N GLN A 268 -3.33 -20.97 -11.95
CA GLN A 268 -2.91 -22.24 -11.35
C GLN A 268 -4.09 -23.02 -10.75
N TYR A 269 -5.00 -22.32 -10.05
CA TYR A 269 -6.14 -22.96 -9.40
C TYR A 269 -7.39 -23.04 -10.28
N LEU A 270 -7.24 -23.06 -11.61
CA LEU A 270 -8.31 -23.04 -12.61
C LEU A 270 -9.58 -23.81 -12.19
N GLY A 271 -10.57 -23.05 -11.72
CA GLY A 271 -11.90 -23.56 -11.41
C GLY A 271 -12.03 -24.39 -10.13
N GLN A 272 -10.99 -24.55 -9.31
CA GLN A 272 -11.18 -25.13 -7.97
C GLN A 272 -11.99 -24.20 -7.05
N TYR A 273 -12.01 -22.89 -7.33
CA TYR A 273 -12.89 -21.92 -6.67
C TYR A 273 -14.40 -22.13 -6.92
N HIS A 274 -14.79 -22.96 -7.89
CA HIS A 274 -16.21 -23.22 -8.19
C HIS A 274 -16.84 -24.32 -7.33
N HIS A 275 -16.06 -25.00 -6.47
CA HIS A 275 -16.57 -25.97 -5.52
C HIS A 275 -16.33 -25.50 -4.08
N GLY A 276 -17.08 -24.49 -3.65
CA GLY A 276 -17.69 -24.53 -2.32
C GLY A 276 -16.88 -24.09 -1.10
N THR A 277 -16.03 -23.06 -1.16
CA THR A 277 -15.62 -22.35 0.06
C THR A 277 -15.51 -20.84 -0.18
N GLY A 278 -16.36 -20.08 0.53
CA GLY A 278 -16.44 -18.62 0.51
C GLY A 278 -15.25 -17.92 1.18
N LEU A 279 -14.01 -18.27 0.84
CA LEU A 279 -12.82 -17.68 1.46
C LEU A 279 -12.45 -16.29 0.90
N LEU A 280 -13.12 -15.82 -0.17
CA LEU A 280 -12.95 -14.47 -0.72
C LEU A 280 -14.29 -13.79 -1.06
N GLY A 281 -15.37 -14.20 -0.38
CA GLY A 281 -16.69 -13.57 -0.48
C GLY A 281 -16.73 -12.27 0.31
N GLY A 282 -16.15 -11.21 -0.23
CA GLY A 282 -16.58 -9.86 0.11
C GLY A 282 -18.00 -9.67 -0.43
N ASP A 283 -18.93 -9.39 0.48
CA ASP A 283 -20.30 -9.00 0.16
C ASP A 283 -20.30 -7.92 -0.93
N ARG A 284 -21.03 -8.21 -2.01
CA ARG A 284 -21.48 -7.23 -2.98
C ARG A 284 -23.00 -7.27 -3.01
#